data_AF-A0A2U0TQ09-F1
#
_entry.id   AF-A0A2U0TQ09-F1
#
_cell.length_a   1.000
_cell.length_b   1.000
_cell.length_c   1.000
_cell.angle_alpha   90.00
_cell.angle_beta   90.00
_cell.angle_gamma   90.00
#
_symmetry.space_group_name_H-M   'P 1'
#
loop_
_entity.id
_entity.type
_entity.pdbx_description
1 polymer ?
#
loop_
_entity_poly.entity_id
_entity_poly.type
_entity_poly.pdbx_seq_one_letter_code
_entity_poly.pdbx_strand_id
1 'polypeptide(L)'
;MIKNFKWLLLVSLSFVACNNNDDEDAVVEIPITPGSATFTSYVALGDSFAAGYSDGALFKAGQSNSYVNILSQQLVPAGGGAFTTPLMADNIGGLLLGGNVIAGPRLYFNGKGPVPVSGKPTTEVTNHLAGTFNNLGIPGAKSYHLLAAGYGNTAGVASGKANPYYARFATSGTTTVLADALAQNPTFFSLFIGGNDVLAYATSGGIGVNQTGNIDPSTYGSNDITDPNVFANVYNALATNLTAKGAKGVVANLPYVTTLPYFTTVPYNPVPLTAASATQLNAGYAQYNGGLQAMVTNKLLTAEEATRRTIKFVAGNNAVVIVDSYLTNLSAYGLPSYRQVTKEDLVVLTARTFIGTAVGGDPTKVNGVSVPLADQWVLSKDEIKEVQIATDAYNKTISAIAESKGLAFVDAKSAMMQLSTTGVRFGNYHMTAAYVTGGAFSLDGVHPSPRGYAYIANLFVNAINAKYGATLRNVDLAQYQIQYPATIQ
;
A
#
# COMPACT_ATOMS: atom_id res chain seq x y z
N MET A 1 73.60 11.41 51.06
CA MET A 1 72.22 11.94 50.94
C MET A 1 71.90 12.15 49.47
N ILE A 2 71.17 11.22 48.85
CA ILE A 2 70.78 11.31 47.43
C ILE A 2 69.42 12.01 47.39
N LYS A 3 69.35 13.21 46.80
CA LYS A 3 68.10 13.97 46.62
C LYS A 3 67.66 13.93 45.15
N ASN A 4 66.63 13.11 44.94
CA ASN A 4 65.55 13.16 43.94
C ASN A 4 65.70 14.10 42.73
N PHE A 5 66.30 13.60 41.65
CA PHE A 5 66.21 14.16 40.29
C PHE A 5 64.94 13.75 39.52
N LYS A 6 64.01 13.01 40.16
CA LYS A 6 62.83 12.42 39.50
C LYS A 6 61.67 13.40 39.24
N TRP A 7 61.68 14.57 39.88
CA TRP A 7 60.56 15.53 39.79
C TRP A 7 60.69 16.53 38.65
N LEU A 8 61.88 16.73 38.06
CA LEU A 8 62.06 17.64 36.92
C LEU A 8 61.66 17.00 35.57
N LEU A 9 61.71 15.67 35.45
CA LEU A 9 61.34 14.95 34.22
C LEU A 9 59.80 14.92 34.00
N LEU A 10 59.02 14.99 35.09
CA LEU A 10 57.54 15.01 35.06
C LEU A 10 56.98 16.39 34.68
N VAL A 11 57.73 17.47 34.92
CA VAL A 11 57.33 18.83 34.53
C VAL A 11 57.65 19.09 33.05
N SER A 12 58.71 18.48 32.48
CA SER A 12 58.97 18.60 31.04
C SER A 12 58.02 17.76 30.16
N LEU A 13 57.37 16.73 30.73
CA LEU A 13 56.31 15.96 30.06
C LEU A 13 54.94 16.66 30.09
N SER A 14 54.75 17.70 30.90
CA SER A 14 53.50 18.48 30.94
C SER A 14 53.45 19.60 29.90
N PHE A 15 54.57 19.98 29.29
CA PHE A 15 54.61 20.99 28.22
C PHE A 15 54.66 20.39 26.79
N VAL A 16 54.72 19.07 26.64
CA VAL A 16 54.65 18.38 25.33
C VAL A 16 53.27 17.75 25.07
N ALA A 17 52.37 17.74 26.07
CA ALA A 17 50.99 17.26 25.92
C ALA A 17 50.00 18.35 25.44
N CYS A 18 50.46 19.58 25.17
CA CYS A 18 49.67 20.66 24.59
C CYS A 18 50.12 21.00 23.17
N ASN A 19 50.38 19.98 22.36
CA ASN A 19 50.28 20.10 20.92
C ASN A 19 49.33 19.01 20.43
N ASN A 20 48.11 19.03 20.96
CA ASN A 20 47.01 18.41 20.25
C ASN A 20 46.82 19.26 18.99
N ASN A 21 47.13 18.66 17.84
CA ASN A 21 46.56 19.12 16.58
C ASN A 21 45.03 18.98 16.72
N ASP A 22 44.38 20.02 17.23
CA ASP A 22 42.91 20.14 17.27
C ASP A 22 42.34 20.46 15.86
N ASP A 23 43.15 20.31 14.80
CA ASP A 23 42.78 20.58 13.41
C ASP A 23 42.46 19.31 12.58
N GLU A 24 42.46 18.11 13.16
CA GLU A 24 42.06 16.87 12.47
C GLU A 24 40.82 16.24 13.11
N ASP A 25 39.68 16.92 12.98
CA ASP A 25 38.34 16.33 12.73
C ASP A 25 37.33 17.47 12.58
N ALA A 26 37.67 18.49 11.78
CA ALA A 26 36.64 19.37 11.27
C ALA A 26 35.65 18.49 10.51
N VAL A 27 34.44 18.32 11.06
CA VAL A 27 33.35 17.63 10.38
C VAL A 27 33.20 18.31 9.03
N VAL A 28 33.71 17.69 7.97
CA VAL A 28 33.60 18.23 6.62
C VAL A 28 32.12 18.20 6.29
N GLU A 29 31.47 19.35 6.39
CA GLU A 29 30.07 19.47 6.03
C GLU A 29 29.98 19.23 4.53
N ILE A 30 29.49 18.05 4.14
CA ILE A 30 29.22 17.74 2.74
C ILE A 30 28.10 18.69 2.30
N PRO A 31 28.35 19.59 1.34
CA PRO A 31 27.32 20.50 0.88
C PRO A 31 26.17 19.69 0.28
N ILE A 32 24.94 20.09 0.60
CA ILE A 32 23.75 19.49 -0.02
C ILE A 32 23.64 20.06 -1.44
N THR A 33 23.73 19.20 -2.43
CA THR A 33 23.68 19.56 -3.86
C THR A 33 22.69 18.66 -4.60
N PRO A 34 22.10 19.14 -5.70
CA PRO A 34 21.22 18.33 -6.52
C PRO A 34 21.98 17.37 -7.45
N GLY A 35 23.32 17.38 -7.41
CA GLY A 35 24.16 16.70 -8.40
C GLY A 35 23.79 17.17 -9.80
N SER A 36 23.44 16.22 -10.67
CA SER A 36 23.00 16.51 -12.03
C SER A 36 21.49 16.82 -12.16
N ALA A 37 20.70 16.76 -11.09
CA ALA A 37 19.26 17.04 -11.12
C ALA A 37 18.95 18.54 -10.95
N THR A 38 17.68 18.92 -11.08
CA THR A 38 17.20 20.29 -10.81
C THR A 38 15.83 20.22 -10.17
N PHE A 39 15.71 20.65 -8.91
CA PHE A 39 14.51 20.46 -8.10
C PHE A 39 13.60 21.70 -8.03
N THR A 40 13.85 22.73 -8.83
CA THR A 40 13.15 24.02 -8.76
C THR A 40 11.64 23.92 -9.01
N SER A 41 11.20 22.95 -9.83
CA SER A 41 9.78 22.59 -9.99
C SER A 41 9.62 21.07 -9.87
N TYR A 42 9.14 20.62 -8.71
CA TYR A 42 8.88 19.20 -8.41
C TYR A 42 7.39 18.90 -8.51
N VAL A 43 7.01 17.86 -9.26
CA VAL A 43 5.65 17.31 -9.28
C VAL A 43 5.66 15.82 -8.93
N ALA A 44 4.66 15.38 -8.17
CA ALA A 44 4.50 13.98 -7.80
C ALA A 44 3.21 13.42 -8.40
N LEU A 45 3.32 12.35 -9.19
CA LEU A 45 2.18 11.61 -9.72
C LEU A 45 2.15 10.23 -9.07
N GLY A 46 0.98 9.84 -8.59
CA GLY A 46 0.82 8.54 -7.95
C GLY A 46 -0.58 8.32 -7.42
N ASP A 47 -0.69 7.34 -6.54
CA ASP A 47 -1.95 6.95 -5.91
C ASP A 47 -2.09 7.48 -4.48
N SER A 48 -2.77 6.71 -3.62
CA SER A 48 -2.96 7.00 -2.20
C SER A 48 -1.65 7.13 -1.44
N PHE A 49 -0.55 6.53 -1.89
CA PHE A 49 0.74 6.63 -1.22
C PHE A 49 1.32 8.05 -1.38
N ALA A 50 1.25 8.61 -2.59
CA ALA A 50 1.66 9.99 -2.84
C ALA A 50 0.70 10.98 -2.13
N ALA A 51 -0.59 10.67 -2.09
CA ALA A 51 -1.58 11.49 -1.42
C ALA A 51 -1.34 11.61 0.10
N GLY A 52 -0.79 10.56 0.74
CA GLY A 52 -0.68 10.48 2.21
C GLY A 52 -1.89 9.84 2.89
N TYR A 53 -2.56 8.93 2.19
CA TYR A 53 -3.68 8.18 2.74
C TYR A 53 -3.21 7.27 3.88
N SER A 54 -3.90 7.25 5.01
CA SER A 54 -3.57 6.34 6.11
C SER A 54 -4.78 6.12 6.99
N ASP A 55 -4.75 5.06 7.78
CA ASP A 55 -5.82 4.75 8.72
C ASP A 55 -7.20 4.71 8.05
N GLY A 56 -7.29 4.28 6.80
CA GLY A 56 -8.55 4.15 6.08
C GLY A 56 -9.14 5.46 5.53
N ALA A 57 -8.46 6.61 5.62
CA ALA A 57 -8.91 7.87 5.01
C ALA A 57 -7.77 8.81 4.60
N LEU A 58 -8.10 9.85 3.83
CA LEU A 58 -7.23 11.02 3.64
C LEU A 58 -7.60 12.10 4.67
N PHE A 59 -6.60 12.73 5.29
CA PHE A 59 -6.76 13.80 6.29
C PHE A 59 -5.48 14.64 6.38
N LYS A 60 -5.58 15.89 6.89
CA LYS A 60 -4.48 16.88 6.82
C LYS A 60 -3.13 16.36 7.31
N ALA A 61 -3.05 15.82 8.52
CA ALA A 61 -1.79 15.36 9.09
C ALA A 61 -1.21 14.15 8.32
N GLY A 62 -2.05 13.23 7.86
CA GLY A 62 -1.68 12.13 6.97
C GLY A 62 -1.02 12.63 5.69
N GLN A 63 -1.65 13.63 5.06
CA GLN A 63 -1.13 14.27 3.85
C GLN A 63 0.21 14.97 4.11
N SER A 64 0.35 15.73 5.19
CA SER A 64 1.60 16.41 5.56
C SER A 64 2.78 15.45 5.78
N ASN A 65 2.49 14.20 6.18
CA ASN A 65 3.47 13.13 6.36
C ASN A 65 3.55 12.17 5.16
N SER A 66 2.95 12.50 4.01
CA SER A 66 3.12 11.68 2.81
C SER A 66 4.58 11.64 2.37
N TYR A 67 5.01 10.56 1.72
CA TYR A 67 6.42 10.43 1.33
C TYR A 67 6.85 11.56 0.37
N VAL A 68 5.93 12.10 -0.43
CA VAL A 68 6.22 13.20 -1.38
C VAL A 68 6.37 14.54 -0.69
N ASN A 69 5.61 14.81 0.39
CA ASN A 69 5.80 16.02 1.20
C ASN A 69 7.11 15.95 2.00
N ILE A 70 7.44 14.78 2.55
CA ILE A 70 8.71 14.56 3.24
C ILE A 70 9.87 14.70 2.24
N LEU A 71 9.75 14.08 1.06
CA LEU A 71 10.76 14.17 0.00
C LEU A 71 10.95 15.61 -0.45
N SER A 72 9.87 16.36 -0.70
CA SER A 72 9.98 17.75 -1.15
C SER A 72 10.74 18.63 -0.15
N GLN A 73 10.58 18.40 1.15
CA GLN A 73 11.34 19.10 2.19
C GLN A 73 12.85 18.77 2.10
N GLN A 74 13.22 17.53 1.78
CA GLN A 74 14.63 17.16 1.58
C GLN A 74 15.22 17.74 0.29
N LEU A 75 14.40 18.09 -0.70
CA LEU A 75 14.86 18.76 -1.93
C LEU A 75 15.18 20.24 -1.70
N VAL A 76 14.54 20.92 -0.73
CA VAL A 76 14.69 22.37 -0.50
C VAL A 76 16.16 22.79 -0.32
N PRO A 77 16.98 22.14 0.54
CA PRO A 77 18.38 22.53 0.70
C PRO A 77 19.22 22.33 -0.57
N ALA A 78 18.76 21.53 -1.54
CA ALA A 78 19.38 21.33 -2.85
C ALA A 78 18.78 22.23 -3.95
N GLY A 79 18.09 23.31 -3.60
CA GLY A 79 17.43 24.23 -4.55
C GLY A 79 16.01 23.81 -4.94
N GLY A 80 15.36 22.99 -4.12
CA GLY A 80 13.96 22.59 -4.29
C GLY A 80 13.00 23.77 -4.14
N GLY A 81 12.00 23.84 -5.02
CA GLY A 81 10.95 24.86 -4.99
C GLY A 81 9.88 24.62 -3.93
N ALA A 82 8.91 25.53 -3.85
CA ALA A 82 7.70 25.33 -3.05
C ALA A 82 6.93 24.09 -3.52
N PHE A 83 6.39 23.33 -2.56
CA PHE A 83 5.59 22.14 -2.82
C PHE A 83 4.24 22.26 -2.12
N THR A 84 3.17 22.08 -2.90
CA THR A 84 1.79 22.26 -2.45
C THR A 84 1.00 20.95 -2.58
N THR A 85 0.16 20.68 -1.58
CA THR A 85 -0.71 19.49 -1.53
C THR A 85 -2.18 19.92 -1.43
N PRO A 86 -3.11 19.27 -2.15
CA PRO A 86 -4.54 19.57 -2.05
C PRO A 86 -5.11 19.03 -0.73
N LEU A 87 -4.88 19.76 0.36
CA LEU A 87 -5.22 19.31 1.70
C LEU A 87 -6.74 19.06 1.86
N MET A 88 -7.05 18.07 2.69
CA MET A 88 -8.38 17.85 3.25
C MET A 88 -8.72 19.02 4.20
N ALA A 89 -10.00 19.20 4.52
CA ALA A 89 -10.45 20.30 5.37
C ALA A 89 -10.08 20.11 6.86
N ASP A 90 -9.87 18.86 7.30
CA ASP A 90 -9.73 18.50 8.71
C ASP A 90 -8.80 17.29 8.95
N ASN A 91 -8.72 16.88 10.22
CA ASN A 91 -8.05 15.67 10.69
C ASN A 91 -9.04 14.52 11.06
N ILE A 92 -10.34 14.67 10.78
CA ILE A 92 -11.35 13.60 10.90
C ILE A 92 -11.18 12.64 9.71
N GLY A 93 -10.91 13.19 8.53
CA GLY A 93 -10.81 12.46 7.28
C GLY A 93 -12.16 12.09 6.69
N GLY A 94 -12.13 11.48 5.51
CA GLY A 94 -13.33 11.13 4.75
C GLY A 94 -13.82 12.26 3.85
N LEU A 95 -14.96 12.04 3.20
CA LEU A 95 -15.50 12.91 2.16
C LEU A 95 -17.01 13.08 2.26
N LEU A 96 -17.47 14.28 1.91
CA LEU A 96 -18.87 14.60 1.64
C LEU A 96 -19.08 14.83 0.14
N LEU A 97 -20.28 14.50 -0.36
CA LEU A 97 -20.79 14.93 -1.66
C LEU A 97 -22.20 15.51 -1.49
N GLY A 98 -22.35 16.82 -1.69
CA GLY A 98 -23.60 17.52 -1.44
C GLY A 98 -24.09 17.36 0.00
N GLY A 99 -23.15 17.35 0.96
CA GLY A 99 -23.42 17.16 2.39
C GLY A 99 -23.59 15.70 2.85
N ASN A 100 -23.66 14.73 1.94
CA ASN A 100 -23.77 13.30 2.26
C ASN A 100 -22.40 12.66 2.43
N VAL A 101 -22.22 11.81 3.44
CA VAL A 101 -20.96 11.08 3.64
C VAL A 101 -20.79 10.04 2.54
N ILE A 102 -19.74 10.17 1.72
CA ILE A 102 -19.39 9.20 0.67
C ILE A 102 -18.09 8.43 0.98
N ALA A 103 -17.31 8.90 1.95
CA ALA A 103 -16.18 8.17 2.54
C ALA A 103 -16.10 8.50 4.05
N GLY A 104 -15.91 7.48 4.88
CA GLY A 104 -15.95 7.60 6.34
C GLY A 104 -14.71 8.24 6.97
N PRO A 105 -14.78 8.59 8.27
CA PRO A 105 -13.64 9.08 9.05
C PRO A 105 -12.47 8.09 9.08
N ARG A 106 -11.27 8.61 9.35
CA ARG A 106 -10.07 7.79 9.60
C ARG A 106 -10.23 6.94 10.86
N LEU A 107 -9.39 5.93 10.97
CA LEU A 107 -9.27 5.06 12.14
C LEU A 107 -8.28 5.62 13.16
N TYR A 108 -8.43 5.20 14.41
CA TYR A 108 -7.41 5.28 15.46
C TYR A 108 -7.46 4.01 16.32
N PHE A 109 -6.38 3.71 17.04
CA PHE A 109 -6.32 2.54 17.91
C PHE A 109 -6.81 2.89 19.33
N ASN A 110 -7.86 2.25 19.80
CA ASN A 110 -8.46 2.53 21.11
C ASN A 110 -7.89 1.69 22.27
N GLY A 111 -6.78 0.99 22.05
CA GLY A 111 -6.20 0.03 23.01
C GLY A 111 -6.68 -1.42 22.84
N LYS A 112 -7.79 -1.64 22.11
CA LYS A 112 -8.30 -3.00 21.78
C LYS A 112 -8.24 -3.28 20.29
N GLY A 113 -8.56 -2.29 19.46
CA GLY A 113 -8.59 -2.41 18.02
C GLY A 113 -8.73 -1.06 17.33
N PRO A 114 -8.58 -1.02 16.00
CA PRO A 114 -8.93 0.15 15.21
C PRO A 114 -10.43 0.43 15.31
N VAL A 115 -10.78 1.70 15.54
CA VAL A 115 -12.14 2.20 15.47
C VAL A 115 -12.14 3.55 14.75
N PRO A 116 -13.25 3.96 14.10
CA PRO A 116 -13.33 5.28 13.49
C PRO A 116 -13.19 6.41 14.51
N VAL A 117 -12.57 7.51 14.10
CA VAL A 117 -12.60 8.77 14.85
C VAL A 117 -14.03 9.31 14.87
N SER A 118 -14.44 9.84 16.02
CA SER A 118 -15.75 10.47 16.18
C SER A 118 -15.83 11.78 15.40
N GLY A 119 -16.99 12.03 14.78
CA GLY A 119 -17.27 13.27 14.05
C GLY A 119 -17.68 13.01 12.60
N LYS A 120 -18.30 14.01 11.98
CA LYS A 120 -18.67 13.98 10.56
C LYS A 120 -17.49 14.51 9.73
N PRO A 121 -17.11 13.86 8.61
CA PRO A 121 -16.17 14.43 7.65
C PRO A 121 -16.60 15.85 7.24
N THR A 122 -15.67 16.79 7.09
CA THR A 122 -16.00 18.16 6.64
C THR A 122 -15.51 18.48 5.23
N THR A 123 -14.73 17.58 4.61
CA THR A 123 -14.21 17.78 3.26
C THR A 123 -15.30 17.51 2.22
N GLU A 124 -15.85 18.57 1.65
CA GLU A 124 -16.85 18.50 0.57
C GLU A 124 -16.17 18.43 -0.81
N VAL A 125 -16.58 17.46 -1.63
CA VAL A 125 -16.04 17.25 -2.98
C VAL A 125 -16.39 18.41 -3.90
N THR A 126 -17.56 19.03 -3.73
CA THR A 126 -17.97 20.19 -4.54
C THR A 126 -17.22 21.48 -4.18
N ASN A 127 -16.48 21.52 -3.06
CA ASN A 127 -15.65 22.66 -2.69
C ASN A 127 -14.31 22.59 -3.40
N HIS A 128 -14.31 23.04 -4.65
CA HIS A 128 -13.13 23.03 -5.51
C HIS A 128 -12.00 23.90 -4.96
N LEU A 129 -10.80 23.35 -4.92
CA LEU A 129 -9.56 23.99 -4.51
C LEU A 129 -8.90 24.65 -5.72
N ALA A 130 -8.84 25.98 -5.71
CA ALA A 130 -8.13 26.74 -6.75
C ALA A 130 -6.62 26.73 -6.53
N GLY A 131 -5.86 26.85 -7.62
CA GLY A 131 -4.41 26.95 -7.62
C GLY A 131 -3.73 25.75 -8.27
N THR A 132 -2.41 25.75 -8.22
CA THR A 132 -1.58 24.67 -8.74
C THR A 132 -1.15 23.77 -7.58
N PHE A 133 -1.23 22.46 -7.77
CA PHE A 133 -0.81 21.47 -6.77
C PHE A 133 0.31 20.60 -7.29
N ASN A 134 1.43 20.55 -6.56
CA ASN A 134 2.58 19.71 -6.90
C ASN A 134 2.31 18.23 -6.59
N ASN A 135 1.56 17.95 -5.52
CA ASN A 135 1.13 16.60 -5.17
C ASN A 135 -0.14 16.22 -5.95
N LEU A 136 0.04 15.43 -7.01
CA LEU A 136 -1.02 14.82 -7.80
C LEU A 136 -1.19 13.33 -7.45
N GLY A 137 -1.00 12.99 -6.18
CA GLY A 137 -1.35 11.68 -5.63
C GLY A 137 -2.87 11.54 -5.46
N ILE A 138 -3.46 10.51 -6.07
CA ILE A 138 -4.91 10.34 -6.11
C ILE A 138 -5.30 8.98 -5.51
N PRO A 139 -5.90 8.95 -4.31
CA PRO A 139 -6.36 7.69 -3.71
C PRO A 139 -7.32 6.93 -4.63
N GLY A 140 -7.06 5.63 -4.80
CA GLY A 140 -7.84 4.74 -5.67
C GLY A 140 -7.51 4.84 -7.16
N ALA A 141 -6.59 5.71 -7.59
CA ALA A 141 -6.18 5.76 -8.99
C ALA A 141 -5.36 4.52 -9.37
N LYS A 142 -5.85 3.78 -10.38
CA LYS A 142 -5.05 2.89 -11.23
C LYS A 142 -4.27 3.68 -12.27
N SER A 143 -3.22 3.09 -12.84
CA SER A 143 -2.30 3.73 -13.80
C SER A 143 -2.98 4.50 -14.93
N TYR A 144 -3.94 3.87 -15.61
CA TYR A 144 -4.61 4.44 -16.78
C TYR A 144 -5.49 5.65 -16.45
N HIS A 145 -5.93 5.82 -15.20
CA HIS A 145 -6.71 6.98 -14.80
C HIS A 145 -5.92 8.29 -14.89
N LEU A 146 -4.58 8.24 -14.81
CA LEU A 146 -3.76 9.46 -14.91
C LEU A 146 -3.80 10.10 -16.31
N LEU A 147 -4.24 9.34 -17.32
CA LEU A 147 -4.45 9.80 -18.70
C LEU A 147 -5.95 9.98 -19.04
N ALA A 148 -6.85 9.65 -18.13
CA ALA A 148 -8.29 9.67 -18.40
C ALA A 148 -8.87 11.08 -18.27
N ALA A 149 -9.32 11.65 -19.40
CA ALA A 149 -10.05 12.91 -19.40
C ALA A 149 -11.37 12.75 -18.63
N GLY A 150 -11.69 13.71 -17.77
CA GLY A 150 -12.90 13.66 -16.95
C GLY A 150 -12.78 12.87 -15.65
N TYR A 151 -11.62 12.27 -15.37
CA TYR A 151 -11.39 11.59 -14.08
C TYR A 151 -11.53 12.53 -12.87
N GLY A 152 -11.31 13.83 -13.07
CA GLY A 152 -11.53 14.88 -12.08
C GLY A 152 -12.86 15.63 -12.24
N ASN A 153 -13.85 15.08 -12.93
CA ASN A 153 -15.13 15.76 -13.12
C ASN A 153 -16.08 15.51 -11.94
N THR A 154 -16.39 16.55 -11.16
CA THR A 154 -17.32 16.46 -10.01
C THR A 154 -18.67 15.85 -10.37
N ALA A 155 -19.22 16.10 -11.57
CA ALA A 155 -20.49 15.51 -12.01
C ALA A 155 -20.41 13.98 -12.19
N GLY A 156 -19.22 13.43 -12.44
CA GLY A 156 -19.02 11.98 -12.60
C GLY A 156 -18.92 11.20 -11.28
N VAL A 157 -18.71 11.90 -10.15
CA VAL A 157 -18.38 11.27 -8.85
C VAL A 157 -19.51 10.38 -8.35
N ALA A 158 -20.75 10.86 -8.34
CA ALA A 158 -21.90 10.09 -7.86
C ALA A 158 -22.14 8.80 -8.67
N SER A 159 -21.76 8.80 -9.95
CA SER A 159 -21.87 7.64 -10.84
C SER A 159 -20.63 6.73 -10.86
N GLY A 160 -19.62 7.02 -10.04
CA GLY A 160 -18.36 6.27 -10.02
C GLY A 160 -17.47 6.46 -11.27
N LYS A 161 -17.79 7.43 -12.14
CA LYS A 161 -17.05 7.73 -13.38
C LYS A 161 -15.88 8.70 -13.18
N ALA A 162 -15.81 9.33 -12.01
CA ALA A 162 -14.76 10.28 -11.65
C ALA A 162 -14.32 10.05 -10.20
N ASN A 163 -13.09 10.43 -9.90
CA ASN A 163 -12.50 10.29 -8.58
C ASN A 163 -12.84 11.50 -7.69
N PRO A 164 -13.41 11.29 -6.49
CA PRO A 164 -13.82 12.37 -5.63
C PRO A 164 -12.65 13.21 -5.08
N TYR A 165 -11.44 12.63 -4.96
CA TYR A 165 -10.27 13.39 -4.51
C TYR A 165 -9.74 14.28 -5.62
N TYR A 166 -9.59 13.76 -6.85
CA TYR A 166 -9.10 14.56 -7.97
C TYR A 166 -10.11 15.64 -8.40
N ALA A 167 -11.41 15.37 -8.31
CA ALA A 167 -12.44 16.37 -8.61
C ALA A 167 -12.33 17.65 -7.76
N ARG A 168 -11.72 17.57 -6.58
CA ARG A 168 -11.48 18.73 -5.73
C ARG A 168 -10.41 19.67 -6.28
N PHE A 169 -9.48 19.24 -7.13
CA PHE A 169 -8.34 20.07 -7.53
C PHE A 169 -7.93 19.95 -9.01
N ALA A 170 -8.67 19.19 -9.82
CA ALA A 170 -8.47 19.15 -11.27
C ALA A 170 -8.72 20.53 -11.90
N THR A 171 -7.80 21.02 -12.73
CA THR A 171 -7.91 22.39 -13.29
C THR A 171 -9.16 22.62 -14.14
N SER A 172 -9.75 21.54 -14.69
CA SER A 172 -11.06 21.55 -15.35
C SER A 172 -11.70 20.18 -15.32
N GLY A 173 -13.00 20.09 -15.60
CA GLY A 173 -13.72 18.82 -15.68
C GLY A 173 -13.33 17.90 -16.84
N THR A 174 -12.38 18.30 -17.71
CA THR A 174 -11.91 17.53 -18.87
C THR A 174 -10.40 17.34 -18.90
N THR A 175 -9.65 17.94 -17.96
CA THR A 175 -8.20 17.76 -17.87
C THR A 175 -7.85 16.34 -17.44
N THR A 176 -6.59 15.97 -17.64
CA THR A 176 -5.99 14.73 -17.13
C THR A 176 -4.99 15.07 -16.04
N VAL A 177 -4.71 14.09 -15.17
CA VAL A 177 -3.71 14.27 -14.10
C VAL A 177 -2.34 14.60 -14.70
N LEU A 178 -1.99 13.92 -15.80
CA LEU A 178 -0.77 14.22 -16.54
C LEU A 178 -0.76 15.66 -17.09
N ALA A 179 -1.87 16.14 -17.67
CA ALA A 179 -1.94 17.50 -18.20
C ALA A 179 -1.76 18.56 -17.09
N ASP A 180 -2.40 18.36 -15.94
CA ASP A 180 -2.24 19.23 -14.77
C ASP A 180 -0.80 19.22 -14.22
N ALA A 181 -0.09 18.09 -14.32
CA ALA A 181 1.32 18.01 -13.96
C ALA A 181 2.21 18.79 -14.95
N LEU A 182 1.99 18.59 -16.26
CA LEU A 182 2.82 19.18 -17.31
C LEU A 182 2.63 20.70 -17.45
N ALA A 183 1.46 21.22 -17.10
CA ALA A 183 1.18 22.66 -17.07
C ALA A 183 2.12 23.42 -16.12
N GLN A 184 2.71 22.74 -15.14
CA GLN A 184 3.63 23.32 -14.15
C GLN A 184 5.08 23.40 -14.64
N ASN A 185 5.37 22.91 -15.87
CA ASN A 185 6.72 22.81 -16.44
C ASN A 185 7.74 22.21 -15.45
N PRO A 186 7.52 20.97 -14.96
CA PRO A 186 8.37 20.37 -13.96
C PRO A 186 9.82 20.21 -14.43
N THR A 187 10.77 20.42 -13.52
CA THR A 187 12.20 20.10 -13.72
C THR A 187 12.56 18.76 -13.08
N PHE A 188 11.75 18.32 -12.11
CA PHE A 188 11.85 17.02 -11.48
C PHE A 188 10.48 16.39 -11.25
N PHE A 189 10.37 15.06 -11.35
CA PHE A 189 9.14 14.35 -10.99
C PHE A 189 9.38 13.08 -10.18
N SER A 190 8.36 12.66 -9.44
CA SER A 190 8.27 11.29 -8.93
C SER A 190 7.04 10.61 -9.50
N LEU A 191 7.18 9.38 -9.99
CA LEU A 191 6.08 8.57 -10.50
C LEU A 191 6.05 7.24 -9.75
N PHE A 192 5.06 7.08 -8.87
CA PHE A 192 4.80 5.82 -8.16
C PHE A 192 3.32 5.48 -8.28
N ILE A 193 3.01 4.69 -9.31
CA ILE A 193 1.64 4.31 -9.68
C ILE A 193 1.67 2.86 -10.16
N GLY A 194 0.58 2.14 -9.93
CA GLY A 194 0.43 0.76 -10.37
C GLY A 194 -0.01 -0.21 -9.27
N GLY A 195 0.07 0.20 -8.00
CA GLY A 195 -0.36 -0.65 -6.89
C GLY A 195 -1.86 -0.97 -6.99
N ASN A 196 -2.69 0.05 -7.25
CA ASN A 196 -4.14 -0.12 -7.41
C ASN A 196 -4.55 -0.94 -8.63
N ASP A 197 -3.68 -1.10 -9.63
CA ASP A 197 -3.95 -1.92 -10.81
C ASP A 197 -4.19 -3.38 -10.42
N VAL A 198 -3.67 -3.85 -9.28
CA VAL A 198 -3.96 -5.17 -8.68
C VAL A 198 -4.59 -5.12 -7.30
N LEU A 199 -4.40 -4.04 -6.53
CA LEU A 199 -4.82 -4.00 -5.12
C LEU A 199 -6.33 -4.16 -4.95
N ALA A 200 -7.15 -3.49 -5.75
CA ALA A 200 -8.60 -3.54 -5.63
C ALA A 200 -9.17 -4.95 -5.90
N TYR A 201 -8.57 -5.67 -6.87
CA TYR A 201 -8.86 -7.09 -7.10
C TYR A 201 -8.58 -7.90 -5.83
N ALA A 202 -7.35 -7.77 -5.31
CA ALA A 202 -6.88 -8.54 -4.17
C ALA A 202 -7.69 -8.25 -2.89
N THR A 203 -7.96 -6.99 -2.56
CA THR A 203 -8.70 -6.61 -1.35
C THR A 203 -10.19 -6.89 -1.44
N SER A 204 -10.73 -7.06 -2.67
CA SER A 204 -12.09 -7.52 -2.90
C SER A 204 -12.25 -9.04 -2.87
N GLY A 205 -11.19 -9.79 -2.53
CA GLY A 205 -11.20 -11.25 -2.53
C GLY A 205 -11.45 -11.84 -3.92
N GLY A 206 -10.80 -11.29 -4.95
CA GLY A 206 -10.82 -11.86 -6.30
C GLY A 206 -12.07 -11.58 -7.14
N ILE A 207 -13.03 -10.79 -6.65
CA ILE A 207 -14.33 -10.56 -7.33
C ILE A 207 -14.21 -9.89 -8.71
N GLY A 208 -13.12 -9.17 -8.97
CA GLY A 208 -12.90 -8.51 -10.26
C GLY A 208 -12.58 -9.49 -11.39
N VAL A 209 -12.24 -8.95 -12.56
CA VAL A 209 -11.78 -9.74 -13.72
C VAL A 209 -10.32 -9.43 -13.99
N ASN A 210 -9.53 -10.46 -14.30
CA ASN A 210 -8.21 -10.27 -14.88
C ASN A 210 -8.34 -9.88 -16.35
N GLN A 211 -8.04 -8.63 -16.70
CA GLN A 211 -8.27 -8.07 -18.04
C GLN A 211 -7.18 -8.43 -19.05
N THR A 212 -6.34 -9.42 -18.78
CA THR A 212 -5.30 -9.86 -19.73
C THR A 212 -5.89 -10.13 -21.12
N GLY A 213 -5.41 -9.39 -22.12
CA GLY A 213 -5.87 -9.44 -23.52
C GLY A 213 -6.91 -8.38 -23.89
N ASN A 214 -7.53 -7.70 -22.93
CA ASN A 214 -8.45 -6.59 -23.18
C ASN A 214 -7.70 -5.26 -23.16
N ILE A 215 -7.49 -4.64 -24.32
CA ILE A 215 -6.72 -3.40 -24.46
C ILE A 215 -7.54 -2.11 -24.24
N ASP A 216 -8.84 -2.21 -23.92
CA ASP A 216 -9.71 -1.06 -23.69
C ASP A 216 -10.04 -0.89 -22.19
N PRO A 217 -9.29 -0.04 -21.46
CA PRO A 217 -9.52 0.19 -20.03
C PRO A 217 -10.85 0.89 -19.71
N SER A 218 -11.58 1.42 -20.70
CA SER A 218 -12.91 2.02 -20.45
C SER A 218 -13.98 0.97 -20.11
N THR A 219 -13.70 -0.30 -20.39
CA THR A 219 -14.58 -1.44 -20.11
C THR A 219 -14.32 -2.08 -18.74
N TYR A 220 -13.26 -1.68 -18.04
CA TYR A 220 -12.82 -2.32 -16.80
C TYR A 220 -13.72 -1.96 -15.61
N GLY A 221 -14.02 -2.94 -14.78
CA GLY A 221 -14.59 -2.75 -13.45
C GLY A 221 -13.56 -2.20 -12.45
N SER A 222 -14.04 -1.61 -11.35
CA SER A 222 -13.18 -1.02 -10.32
C SER A 222 -12.23 -2.02 -9.66
N ASN A 223 -12.64 -3.29 -9.57
CA ASN A 223 -11.89 -4.37 -8.93
C ASN A 223 -11.02 -5.15 -9.92
N ASP A 224 -11.01 -4.80 -11.21
CA ASP A 224 -10.33 -5.60 -12.23
C ASP A 224 -8.81 -5.44 -12.17
N ILE A 225 -8.08 -6.49 -12.56
CA ILE A 225 -6.63 -6.38 -12.79
C ILE A 225 -6.41 -5.73 -14.16
N THR A 226 -5.59 -4.68 -14.22
CA THR A 226 -5.26 -3.99 -15.48
C THR A 226 -4.50 -4.92 -16.44
N ASP A 227 -4.80 -4.90 -17.75
CA ASP A 227 -3.99 -5.62 -18.73
C ASP A 227 -2.51 -5.15 -18.73
N PRO A 228 -1.52 -6.06 -18.77
CA PRO A 228 -0.11 -5.70 -18.81
C PRO A 228 0.32 -4.79 -19.98
N ASN A 229 -0.30 -4.91 -21.16
CA ASN A 229 0.01 -4.05 -22.31
C ASN A 229 -0.62 -2.67 -22.14
N VAL A 230 -1.83 -2.57 -21.58
CA VAL A 230 -2.43 -1.28 -21.20
C VAL A 230 -1.55 -0.57 -20.19
N PHE A 231 -1.13 -1.26 -19.12
CA PHE A 231 -0.19 -0.70 -18.15
C PHE A 231 1.11 -0.22 -18.82
N ALA A 232 1.71 -1.04 -19.69
CA ALA A 232 2.93 -0.69 -20.39
C ALA A 232 2.80 0.57 -21.26
N ASN A 233 1.72 0.66 -22.04
CA ASN A 233 1.45 1.80 -22.90
C ASN A 233 1.23 3.08 -22.09
N VAL A 234 0.43 3.00 -21.02
CA VAL A 234 0.15 4.13 -20.12
C VAL A 234 1.42 4.59 -19.42
N TYR A 235 2.19 3.68 -18.83
CA TYR A 235 3.40 4.03 -18.09
C TYR A 235 4.46 4.66 -19.00
N ASN A 236 4.61 4.14 -20.23
CA ASN A 236 5.49 4.71 -21.24
C ASN A 236 5.03 6.11 -21.66
N ALA A 237 3.73 6.33 -21.85
CA ALA A 237 3.17 7.64 -22.18
C ALA A 237 3.42 8.65 -21.05
N LEU A 238 3.19 8.28 -19.79
CA LEU A 238 3.48 9.11 -18.62
C LEU A 238 4.97 9.50 -18.58
N ALA A 239 5.86 8.52 -18.59
CA ALA A 239 7.31 8.76 -18.50
C ALA A 239 7.84 9.56 -19.69
N THR A 240 7.36 9.28 -20.92
CA THR A 240 7.77 10.02 -22.12
C THR A 240 7.35 11.48 -22.04
N ASN A 241 6.13 11.77 -21.64
CA ASN A 241 5.67 13.16 -21.54
C ASN A 241 6.34 13.93 -20.40
N LEU A 242 6.51 13.29 -19.24
CA LEU A 242 7.20 13.92 -18.10
C LEU A 242 8.66 14.25 -18.41
N THR A 243 9.34 13.42 -19.21
CA THR A 243 10.74 13.63 -19.61
C THR A 243 10.90 14.48 -20.88
N ALA A 244 9.83 14.81 -21.59
CA ALA A 244 9.88 15.44 -22.92
C ALA A 244 10.60 16.81 -22.94
N LYS A 245 10.55 17.55 -21.83
CA LYS A 245 11.23 18.85 -21.68
C LYS A 245 12.54 18.75 -20.86
N GLY A 246 13.09 17.55 -20.72
CA GLY A 246 14.36 17.31 -20.00
C GLY A 246 14.23 17.17 -18.49
N ALA A 247 13.02 17.09 -17.95
CA ALA A 247 12.83 16.84 -16.52
C ALA A 247 13.43 15.49 -16.14
N LYS A 248 14.21 15.47 -15.05
CA LYS A 248 14.69 14.23 -14.44
C LYS A 248 13.61 13.69 -13.50
N GLY A 249 13.76 12.46 -13.01
CA GLY A 249 12.75 11.93 -12.10
C GLY A 249 13.13 10.63 -11.43
N VAL A 250 12.27 10.23 -10.50
CA VAL A 250 12.41 9.00 -9.73
C VAL A 250 11.15 8.17 -9.86
N VAL A 251 11.33 6.87 -10.10
CA VAL A 251 10.23 5.91 -10.18
C VAL A 251 10.44 4.77 -9.19
N ALA A 252 9.37 4.08 -8.82
CA ALA A 252 9.44 2.93 -7.92
C ALA A 252 8.74 1.72 -8.54
N ASN A 253 9.32 0.54 -8.35
CA ASN A 253 8.60 -0.70 -8.64
C ASN A 253 7.52 -0.97 -7.57
N LEU A 254 6.68 -1.96 -7.83
CA LEU A 254 5.53 -2.32 -7.01
C LEU A 254 5.88 -3.51 -6.11
N PRO A 255 5.63 -3.43 -4.79
CA PRO A 255 5.67 -4.60 -3.94
C PRO A 255 4.48 -5.54 -4.24
N TYR A 256 4.62 -6.80 -3.86
CA TYR A 256 3.47 -7.71 -3.89
C TYR A 256 2.46 -7.27 -2.83
N VAL A 257 1.28 -6.84 -3.27
CA VAL A 257 0.19 -6.39 -2.37
C VAL A 257 -0.24 -7.47 -1.39
N THR A 258 -0.05 -8.75 -1.73
CA THR A 258 -0.33 -9.90 -0.87
C THR A 258 0.59 -10.01 0.35
N THR A 259 1.66 -9.22 0.42
CA THR A 259 2.56 -9.15 1.60
C THR A 259 2.12 -8.11 2.63
N LEU A 260 1.11 -7.29 2.30
CA LEU A 260 0.58 -6.28 3.20
C LEU A 260 -0.07 -6.91 4.44
N PRO A 261 -0.03 -6.23 5.61
CA PRO A 261 -0.74 -6.70 6.80
C PRO A 261 -2.23 -7.00 6.57
N TYR A 262 -2.84 -6.36 5.58
CA TYR A 262 -4.20 -6.67 5.13
C TYR A 262 -4.43 -8.17 4.83
N PHE A 263 -3.40 -8.88 4.35
CA PHE A 263 -3.49 -10.29 3.98
C PHE A 263 -2.75 -11.22 4.95
N THR A 264 -1.83 -10.69 5.75
CA THR A 264 -0.96 -11.50 6.62
C THR A 264 -1.37 -11.50 8.09
N THR A 265 -2.34 -10.68 8.49
CA THR A 265 -2.79 -10.56 9.89
C THR A 265 -3.71 -11.70 10.33
N VAL A 266 -4.64 -12.12 9.46
CA VAL A 266 -5.61 -13.17 9.80
C VAL A 266 -5.04 -14.52 9.34
N PRO A 267 -4.82 -15.49 10.25
CA PRO A 267 -4.29 -16.78 9.85
C PRO A 267 -5.32 -17.56 9.01
N TYR A 268 -4.86 -18.52 8.20
CA TYR A 268 -5.73 -19.38 7.40
C TYR A 268 -6.67 -20.26 8.25
N ASN A 269 -6.30 -20.53 9.51
CA ASN A 269 -7.08 -21.35 10.46
C ASN A 269 -7.58 -20.55 11.67
N PRO A 270 -8.41 -19.50 11.49
CA PRO A 270 -8.76 -18.57 12.55
C PRO A 270 -9.85 -19.11 13.50
N VAL A 271 -10.40 -20.30 13.26
CA VAL A 271 -11.59 -20.80 13.98
C VAL A 271 -11.22 -21.82 15.06
N PRO A 272 -11.20 -21.43 16.35
CA PRO A 272 -11.06 -22.39 17.45
C PRO A 272 -12.38 -23.14 17.68
N LEU A 273 -12.32 -24.48 17.76
CA LEU A 273 -13.48 -25.35 18.00
C LEU A 273 -13.26 -26.30 19.18
N THR A 274 -14.34 -26.61 19.90
CA THR A 274 -14.38 -27.73 20.84
C THR A 274 -14.54 -29.06 20.08
N ALA A 275 -14.24 -30.19 20.73
CA ALA A 275 -14.48 -31.51 20.14
C ALA A 275 -15.97 -31.72 19.77
N ALA A 276 -16.90 -31.23 20.62
CA ALA A 276 -18.33 -31.33 20.36
C ALA A 276 -18.75 -30.53 19.12
N SER A 277 -18.30 -29.28 19.00
CA SER A 277 -18.57 -28.42 17.84
C SER A 277 -17.99 -29.01 16.55
N ALA A 278 -16.76 -29.55 16.60
CA ALA A 278 -16.14 -30.19 15.46
C ALA A 278 -16.93 -31.44 14.99
N THR A 279 -17.36 -32.29 15.92
CA THR A 279 -18.22 -33.46 15.60
C THR A 279 -19.53 -33.03 14.96
N GLN A 280 -20.20 -32.00 15.49
CA GLN A 280 -21.44 -31.49 14.92
C GLN A 280 -21.26 -30.95 13.49
N LEU A 281 -20.20 -30.17 13.24
CA LEU A 281 -19.90 -29.65 11.91
C LEU A 281 -19.59 -30.78 10.92
N ASN A 282 -18.79 -31.77 11.33
CA ASN A 282 -18.49 -32.94 10.50
C ASN A 282 -19.74 -33.74 10.14
N ALA A 283 -20.68 -33.89 11.08
CA ALA A 283 -21.97 -34.51 10.80
C ALA A 283 -22.78 -33.71 9.76
N GLY A 284 -22.76 -32.37 9.85
CA GLY A 284 -23.40 -31.50 8.86
C GLY A 284 -22.83 -31.61 7.45
N TYR A 285 -21.52 -31.86 7.32
CA TYR A 285 -20.85 -32.05 6.01
C TYR A 285 -20.81 -33.50 5.52
N ALA A 286 -21.36 -34.47 6.27
CA ALA A 286 -21.26 -35.89 5.91
C ALA A 286 -21.90 -36.20 4.54
N GLN A 287 -23.08 -35.62 4.25
CA GLN A 287 -23.76 -35.80 2.97
C GLN A 287 -22.96 -35.18 1.82
N TYR A 288 -22.44 -33.96 2.02
CA TYR A 288 -21.60 -33.29 1.03
C TYR A 288 -20.35 -34.13 0.70
N ASN A 289 -19.60 -34.54 1.74
CA ASN A 289 -18.40 -35.37 1.58
C ASN A 289 -18.69 -36.73 0.93
N GLY A 290 -19.82 -37.36 1.25
CA GLY A 290 -20.26 -38.60 0.59
C GLY A 290 -20.60 -38.40 -0.90
N GLY A 291 -21.25 -37.28 -1.24
CA GLY A 291 -21.55 -36.92 -2.62
C GLY A 291 -20.30 -36.73 -3.48
N LEU A 292 -19.22 -36.18 -2.92
CA LEU A 292 -17.93 -36.07 -3.62
C LEU A 292 -17.39 -37.43 -4.06
N GLN A 293 -17.46 -38.44 -3.18
CA GLN A 293 -17.00 -39.79 -3.50
C GLN A 293 -17.84 -40.43 -4.62
N ALA A 294 -19.15 -40.18 -4.62
CA ALA A 294 -20.01 -40.61 -5.72
C ALA A 294 -19.60 -39.96 -7.06
N MET A 295 -19.21 -38.68 -7.07
CA MET A 295 -18.73 -38.03 -8.29
C MET A 295 -17.41 -38.62 -8.78
N VAL A 296 -16.51 -39.02 -7.87
CA VAL A 296 -15.27 -39.76 -8.23
C VAL A 296 -15.60 -41.10 -8.87
N THR A 297 -16.49 -41.90 -8.27
CA THR A 297 -16.92 -43.19 -8.85
C THR A 297 -17.52 -43.03 -10.24
N ASN A 298 -18.30 -41.97 -10.46
CA ASN A 298 -18.90 -41.65 -11.75
C ASN A 298 -17.95 -40.94 -12.74
N LYS A 299 -16.67 -40.76 -12.38
CA LYS A 299 -15.65 -40.08 -13.21
C LYS A 299 -16.01 -38.62 -13.56
N LEU A 300 -16.82 -37.99 -12.72
CA LEU A 300 -17.22 -36.57 -12.84
C LEU A 300 -16.32 -35.65 -12.00
N LEU A 301 -15.50 -36.22 -11.13
CA LEU A 301 -14.55 -35.51 -10.26
C LEU A 301 -13.29 -36.36 -10.09
N THR A 302 -12.12 -35.72 -10.03
CA THR A 302 -10.86 -36.43 -9.74
C THR A 302 -10.75 -36.74 -8.25
N ALA A 303 -10.00 -37.78 -7.89
CA ALA A 303 -9.77 -38.13 -6.49
C ALA A 303 -9.02 -37.01 -5.75
N GLU A 304 -8.13 -36.31 -6.45
CA GLU A 304 -7.38 -35.17 -5.96
C GLU A 304 -8.32 -34.00 -5.64
N GLU A 305 -9.26 -33.66 -6.52
CA GLU A 305 -10.21 -32.58 -6.25
C GLU A 305 -11.21 -32.97 -5.16
N ALA A 306 -11.67 -34.22 -5.10
CA ALA A 306 -12.52 -34.69 -4.01
C ALA A 306 -11.82 -34.57 -2.65
N THR A 307 -10.51 -34.85 -2.59
CA THR A 307 -9.70 -34.63 -1.39
C THR A 307 -9.62 -33.15 -1.02
N ARG A 308 -9.37 -32.28 -2.01
CA ARG A 308 -9.34 -30.81 -1.81
C ARG A 308 -10.67 -30.25 -1.32
N ARG A 309 -11.79 -30.82 -1.77
CA ARG A 309 -13.16 -30.42 -1.42
C ARG A 309 -13.64 -30.98 -0.08
N THR A 310 -13.04 -32.07 0.42
CA THR A 310 -13.51 -32.73 1.65
C THR A 310 -13.40 -31.79 2.85
N ILE A 311 -14.53 -31.52 3.51
CA ILE A 311 -14.58 -30.64 4.69
C ILE A 311 -14.42 -31.46 5.95
N LYS A 312 -13.46 -31.07 6.80
CA LYS A 312 -13.21 -31.75 8.08
C LYS A 312 -12.79 -30.76 9.16
N PHE A 313 -13.45 -30.85 10.31
CA PHE A 313 -13.14 -30.10 11.51
C PHE A 313 -12.56 -31.00 12.60
N VAL A 314 -11.70 -30.44 13.43
CA VAL A 314 -11.09 -31.06 14.62
C VAL A 314 -11.19 -30.14 15.82
N ALA A 315 -10.95 -30.63 17.04
CA ALA A 315 -10.77 -29.75 18.18
C ALA A 315 -9.52 -28.87 18.00
N GLY A 316 -9.60 -27.59 18.38
CA GLY A 316 -8.54 -26.60 18.15
C GLY A 316 -8.82 -25.70 16.94
N ASN A 317 -7.77 -25.15 16.34
CA ASN A 317 -7.87 -24.17 15.26
C ASN A 317 -8.11 -24.83 13.89
N ASN A 318 -9.13 -24.37 13.18
CA ASN A 318 -9.57 -24.92 11.90
C ASN A 318 -9.59 -23.85 10.81
N ALA A 319 -9.32 -24.31 9.59
CA ALA A 319 -9.50 -23.52 8.38
C ALA A 319 -10.97 -23.20 8.13
N VAL A 320 -11.23 -21.99 7.63
CA VAL A 320 -12.56 -21.59 7.18
C VAL A 320 -12.97 -22.32 5.91
N VAL A 321 -14.27 -22.54 5.74
CA VAL A 321 -14.86 -23.06 4.49
C VAL A 321 -15.15 -21.89 3.57
N ILE A 322 -14.82 -22.02 2.29
CA ILE A 322 -15.08 -21.01 1.25
C ILE A 322 -15.85 -21.61 0.09
N VAL A 323 -16.48 -20.74 -0.70
CA VAL A 323 -16.84 -21.05 -2.09
C VAL A 323 -15.63 -20.74 -2.96
N ASP A 324 -15.18 -21.70 -3.76
CA ASP A 324 -14.02 -21.53 -4.67
C ASP A 324 -14.45 -21.76 -6.12
N SER A 325 -14.38 -20.70 -6.92
CA SER A 325 -14.75 -20.73 -8.34
C SER A 325 -13.78 -21.54 -9.22
N TYR A 326 -12.57 -21.83 -8.73
CA TYR A 326 -11.55 -22.65 -9.41
C TYR A 326 -11.74 -24.17 -9.19
N LEU A 327 -12.87 -24.59 -8.63
CA LEU A 327 -13.26 -26.00 -8.54
C LEU A 327 -14.20 -26.40 -9.69
N THR A 328 -14.20 -27.68 -10.08
CA THR A 328 -15.11 -28.24 -11.08
C THR A 328 -16.57 -27.96 -10.72
N ASN A 329 -17.37 -27.32 -11.58
CA ASN A 329 -18.74 -26.97 -11.24
C ASN A 329 -19.65 -28.22 -11.15
N LEU A 330 -20.09 -28.57 -9.93
CA LEU A 330 -20.98 -29.70 -9.64
C LEU A 330 -22.35 -29.26 -9.11
N SER A 331 -22.74 -28.00 -9.34
CA SER A 331 -24.01 -27.44 -8.87
C SER A 331 -25.24 -28.23 -9.38
N ALA A 332 -25.17 -28.79 -10.59
CA ALA A 332 -26.21 -29.66 -11.15
C ALA A 332 -26.49 -30.93 -10.31
N TYR A 333 -25.54 -31.33 -9.46
CA TYR A 333 -25.64 -32.48 -8.57
C TYR A 333 -25.90 -32.08 -7.11
N GLY A 334 -26.22 -30.81 -6.85
CA GLY A 334 -26.41 -30.29 -5.49
C GLY A 334 -25.10 -30.26 -4.68
N LEU A 335 -23.95 -30.22 -5.35
CA LEU A 335 -22.63 -30.12 -4.72
C LEU A 335 -22.00 -28.77 -5.06
N PRO A 336 -22.18 -27.76 -4.20
CA PRO A 336 -21.50 -26.48 -4.35
C PRO A 336 -19.97 -26.63 -4.37
N SER A 337 -19.28 -25.62 -4.86
CA SER A 337 -17.82 -25.60 -4.93
C SER A 337 -17.19 -25.22 -3.59
N TYR A 338 -17.36 -26.08 -2.57
CA TYR A 338 -16.81 -25.84 -1.25
C TYR A 338 -15.47 -26.52 -1.04
N ARG A 339 -14.58 -25.82 -0.34
CA ARG A 339 -13.38 -26.40 0.27
C ARG A 339 -13.01 -25.63 1.53
N GLN A 340 -12.16 -26.20 2.35
CA GLN A 340 -11.45 -25.43 3.36
C GLN A 340 -10.27 -24.67 2.72
N VAL A 341 -9.97 -23.49 3.25
CA VAL A 341 -8.75 -22.76 2.89
C VAL A 341 -7.51 -23.52 3.33
N THR A 342 -6.41 -23.23 2.67
CA THR A 342 -5.08 -23.74 2.96
C THR A 342 -4.17 -22.58 3.35
N LYS A 343 -2.94 -22.90 3.79
CA LYS A 343 -1.89 -21.88 4.03
C LYS A 343 -1.47 -21.10 2.76
N GLU A 344 -1.89 -21.55 1.58
CA GLU A 344 -1.61 -20.90 0.29
C GLU A 344 -2.67 -19.85 -0.06
N ASP A 345 -3.80 -19.81 0.67
CA ASP A 345 -4.83 -18.79 0.53
C ASP A 345 -4.63 -17.70 1.60
N LEU A 346 -5.17 -16.50 1.36
CA LEU A 346 -5.04 -15.35 2.24
C LEU A 346 -6.43 -14.88 2.71
N VAL A 347 -6.67 -14.94 4.02
CA VAL A 347 -7.89 -14.40 4.63
C VAL A 347 -7.73 -12.89 4.82
N VAL A 348 -8.63 -12.10 4.26
CA VAL A 348 -8.52 -10.63 4.30
C VAL A 348 -8.74 -10.09 5.71
N LEU A 349 -8.10 -8.98 6.05
CA LEU A 349 -8.12 -8.37 7.39
C LEU A 349 -9.54 -8.08 7.90
N THR A 350 -10.44 -7.65 7.02
CA THR A 350 -11.83 -7.34 7.36
C THR A 350 -12.65 -8.58 7.73
N ALA A 351 -12.23 -9.78 7.30
CA ALA A 351 -12.90 -11.03 7.66
C ALA A 351 -12.78 -11.33 9.17
N ARG A 352 -11.82 -10.74 9.88
CA ARG A 352 -11.61 -10.95 11.32
C ARG A 352 -12.85 -10.64 12.18
N THR A 353 -13.67 -9.69 11.76
CA THR A 353 -14.90 -9.30 12.46
C THR A 353 -16.14 -10.04 11.95
N PHE A 354 -15.99 -10.82 10.87
CA PHE A 354 -17.09 -11.52 10.20
C PHE A 354 -17.08 -13.02 10.49
N ILE A 355 -15.90 -13.65 10.50
CA ILE A 355 -15.74 -15.08 10.79
C ILE A 355 -16.27 -15.39 12.20
N GLY A 356 -17.02 -16.48 12.34
CA GLY A 356 -17.59 -16.91 13.62
C GLY A 356 -18.90 -16.20 14.01
N THR A 357 -19.37 -15.24 13.21
CA THR A 357 -20.68 -14.60 13.45
C THR A 357 -21.84 -15.50 13.00
N ALA A 358 -22.97 -15.41 13.69
CA ALA A 358 -24.19 -16.13 13.37
C ALA A 358 -24.98 -15.44 12.24
N VAL A 359 -25.53 -16.21 11.31
CA VAL A 359 -26.37 -15.70 10.21
C VAL A 359 -27.82 -15.66 10.66
N GLY A 360 -28.42 -14.46 10.66
CA GLY A 360 -29.82 -14.29 11.05
C GLY A 360 -30.12 -14.63 12.52
N GLY A 361 -29.10 -14.62 13.39
CA GLY A 361 -29.22 -15.01 14.80
C GLY A 361 -29.31 -16.53 15.03
N ASP A 362 -29.20 -17.35 13.99
CA ASP A 362 -29.20 -18.81 14.09
C ASP A 362 -27.82 -19.32 14.50
N PRO A 363 -27.65 -19.89 15.70
CA PRO A 363 -26.34 -20.35 16.19
C PRO A 363 -25.80 -21.57 15.44
N THR A 364 -26.62 -22.23 14.61
CA THR A 364 -26.18 -23.35 13.76
C THR A 364 -25.61 -22.89 12.43
N LYS A 365 -25.86 -21.63 12.04
CA LYS A 365 -25.37 -21.01 10.80
C LYS A 365 -24.30 -19.98 11.11
N VAL A 366 -23.04 -20.40 10.99
CA VAL A 366 -21.90 -19.60 11.41
C VAL A 366 -20.97 -19.36 10.23
N ASN A 367 -20.68 -18.08 9.96
CA ASN A 367 -19.85 -17.65 8.84
C ASN A 367 -18.43 -18.20 8.95
N GLY A 368 -17.96 -18.83 7.87
CA GLY A 368 -16.66 -19.47 7.75
C GLY A 368 -16.59 -20.89 8.29
N VAL A 369 -17.67 -21.44 8.87
CA VAL A 369 -17.73 -22.85 9.25
C VAL A 369 -18.91 -23.57 8.60
N SER A 370 -20.13 -23.45 9.13
CA SER A 370 -21.32 -24.08 8.56
C SER A 370 -21.93 -23.27 7.42
N VAL A 371 -21.59 -21.98 7.33
CA VAL A 371 -21.88 -21.12 6.19
C VAL A 371 -20.55 -20.76 5.53
N PRO A 372 -20.23 -21.30 4.34
CA PRO A 372 -19.00 -20.97 3.62
C PRO A 372 -18.87 -19.46 3.36
N LEU A 373 -17.65 -18.93 3.47
CA LEU A 373 -17.38 -17.55 3.10
C LEU A 373 -17.52 -17.36 1.59
N ALA A 374 -18.10 -16.23 1.21
CA ALA A 374 -18.05 -15.73 -0.16
C ALA A 374 -16.64 -15.22 -0.51
N ASP A 375 -16.38 -15.08 -1.81
CA ASP A 375 -15.09 -14.66 -2.41
C ASP A 375 -14.46 -13.47 -1.69
N GLN A 376 -15.24 -12.43 -1.39
CA GLN A 376 -14.73 -11.18 -0.78
C GLN A 376 -13.94 -11.31 0.52
N TRP A 377 -14.00 -12.47 1.18
CA TRP A 377 -13.33 -12.71 2.46
C TRP A 377 -12.00 -13.45 2.35
N VAL A 378 -11.69 -14.07 1.20
CA VAL A 378 -10.50 -14.87 1.01
C VAL A 378 -9.98 -14.69 -0.41
N LEU A 379 -8.69 -14.34 -0.52
CA LEU A 379 -7.98 -14.37 -1.79
C LEU A 379 -7.38 -15.77 -1.98
N SER A 380 -7.85 -16.50 -2.99
CA SER A 380 -7.41 -17.86 -3.26
C SER A 380 -5.98 -17.91 -3.79
N LYS A 381 -5.32 -19.07 -3.68
CA LYS A 381 -3.97 -19.26 -4.26
C LYS A 381 -3.88 -18.97 -5.76
N ASP A 382 -4.98 -19.21 -6.50
CA ASP A 382 -5.03 -19.00 -7.95
C ASP A 382 -5.17 -17.49 -8.25
N GLU A 383 -6.00 -16.77 -7.51
CA GLU A 383 -6.08 -15.29 -7.55
C GLU A 383 -4.76 -14.63 -7.12
N ILE A 384 -4.08 -15.14 -6.09
CA ILE A 384 -2.77 -14.66 -5.65
C ILE A 384 -1.76 -14.76 -6.81
N LYS A 385 -1.80 -15.84 -7.58
CA LYS A 385 -0.93 -16.04 -8.73
C LYS A 385 -1.24 -15.05 -9.85
N GLU A 386 -2.51 -14.76 -10.12
CA GLU A 386 -2.90 -13.72 -11.09
C GLU A 386 -2.34 -12.35 -10.71
N VAL A 387 -2.49 -11.96 -9.43
CA VAL A 387 -1.95 -10.71 -8.88
C VAL A 387 -0.42 -10.66 -9.02
N GLN A 388 0.27 -11.76 -8.71
CA GLN A 388 1.74 -11.83 -8.82
C GLN A 388 2.21 -11.71 -10.27
N ILE A 389 1.59 -12.43 -11.20
CA ILE A 389 1.92 -12.39 -12.63
C ILE A 389 1.77 -10.96 -13.17
N ALA A 390 0.64 -10.30 -12.88
CA ALA A 390 0.40 -8.92 -13.31
C ALA A 390 1.44 -7.95 -12.71
N THR A 391 1.70 -8.06 -11.40
CA THR A 391 2.68 -7.22 -10.69
C THR A 391 4.08 -7.36 -11.29
N ASP A 392 4.51 -8.60 -11.60
CA ASP A 392 5.83 -8.84 -12.19
C ASP A 392 5.93 -8.30 -13.63
N ALA A 393 4.85 -8.37 -14.41
CA ALA A 393 4.79 -7.75 -15.73
C ALA A 393 4.88 -6.21 -15.65
N TYR A 394 4.16 -5.59 -14.72
CA TYR A 394 4.24 -4.14 -14.49
C TYR A 394 5.64 -3.71 -14.06
N ASN A 395 6.26 -4.45 -13.13
CA ASN A 395 7.61 -4.15 -12.65
C ASN A 395 8.66 -4.23 -13.74
N LYS A 396 8.54 -5.20 -14.67
CA LYS A 396 9.40 -5.29 -15.85
C LYS A 396 9.27 -4.05 -16.75
N THR A 397 8.05 -3.57 -16.95
CA THR A 397 7.78 -2.32 -17.67
C THR A 397 8.43 -1.13 -16.96
N ILE A 398 8.21 -0.97 -15.65
CA ILE A 398 8.72 0.16 -14.88
C ILE A 398 10.25 0.21 -14.94
N SER A 399 10.94 -0.93 -14.73
CA SER A 399 12.40 -0.98 -14.76
C SER A 399 12.97 -0.67 -16.14
N ALA A 400 12.39 -1.23 -17.21
CA ALA A 400 12.84 -0.98 -18.58
C ALA A 400 12.67 0.50 -18.98
N ILE A 401 11.55 1.11 -18.58
CA ILE A 401 11.30 2.54 -18.84
C ILE A 401 12.24 3.41 -18.01
N ALA A 402 12.47 3.08 -16.74
CA ALA A 402 13.42 3.80 -15.89
C ALA A 402 14.83 3.82 -16.50
N GLU A 403 15.29 2.68 -16.99
CA GLU A 403 16.59 2.55 -17.66
C GLU A 403 16.64 3.37 -18.95
N SER A 404 15.67 3.17 -19.85
CA SER A 404 15.64 3.86 -21.16
C SER A 404 15.55 5.39 -21.05
N LYS A 405 14.91 5.90 -20.00
CA LYS A 405 14.74 7.34 -19.74
C LYS A 405 15.80 7.92 -18.80
N GLY A 406 16.70 7.10 -18.27
CA GLY A 406 17.72 7.56 -17.32
C GLY A 406 17.14 8.08 -16.01
N LEU A 407 16.07 7.46 -15.50
CA LEU A 407 15.40 7.83 -14.25
C LEU A 407 16.07 7.15 -13.04
N ALA A 408 15.94 7.76 -11.87
CA ALA A 408 16.25 7.09 -10.61
C ALA A 408 15.22 5.99 -10.35
N PHE A 409 15.64 4.89 -9.73
CA PHE A 409 14.80 3.71 -9.53
C PHE A 409 14.81 3.27 -8.06
N VAL A 410 13.63 3.16 -7.47
CA VAL A 410 13.41 2.68 -6.11
C VAL A 410 12.91 1.23 -6.15
N ASP A 411 13.62 0.34 -5.47
CA ASP A 411 13.20 -1.06 -5.31
C ASP A 411 12.30 -1.23 -4.07
N ALA A 412 11.06 -0.76 -4.18
CA ALA A 412 10.06 -0.91 -3.13
C ALA A 412 9.63 -2.38 -2.93
N LYS A 413 9.75 -3.24 -3.94
CA LYS A 413 9.50 -4.69 -3.82
C LYS A 413 10.46 -5.33 -2.81
N SER A 414 11.76 -5.08 -2.96
CA SER A 414 12.75 -5.58 -2.00
C SER A 414 12.60 -4.94 -0.61
N ALA A 415 12.29 -3.64 -0.54
CA ALA A 415 12.05 -2.97 0.74
C ALA A 415 10.86 -3.58 1.49
N MET A 416 9.77 -3.91 0.80
CA MET A 416 8.62 -4.58 1.39
C MET A 416 8.93 -6.01 1.83
N MET A 417 9.72 -6.75 1.04
CA MET A 417 10.18 -8.08 1.42
C MET A 417 11.03 -8.02 2.69
N GLN A 418 11.92 -7.03 2.82
CA GLN A 418 12.70 -6.80 4.04
C GLN A 418 11.78 -6.54 5.23
N LEU A 419 10.81 -5.61 5.11
CA LEU A 419 9.84 -5.31 6.17
C LEU A 419 9.05 -6.54 6.64
N SER A 420 8.72 -7.43 5.70
CA SER A 420 7.91 -8.63 5.97
C SER A 420 8.69 -9.79 6.59
N THR A 421 10.02 -9.77 6.51
CA THR A 421 10.87 -10.91 6.91
C THR A 421 11.79 -10.54 8.07
N THR A 422 12.71 -9.60 7.87
CA THR A 422 13.76 -9.24 8.82
C THR A 422 13.50 -7.91 9.52
N GLY A 423 12.66 -7.06 8.95
CA GLY A 423 12.42 -5.69 9.38
C GLY A 423 13.59 -4.74 9.11
N VAL A 424 13.39 -3.47 9.45
CA VAL A 424 14.34 -2.37 9.28
C VAL A 424 14.73 -1.85 10.66
N ARG A 425 16.03 -1.83 10.96
CA ARG A 425 16.59 -1.28 12.20
C ARG A 425 17.13 0.12 11.97
N PHE A 426 16.84 1.04 12.89
CA PHE A 426 17.35 2.40 12.88
C PHE A 426 17.37 2.93 14.32
N GLY A 427 18.48 3.56 14.74
CA GLY A 427 18.70 3.89 16.15
C GLY A 427 18.43 2.68 17.05
N ASN A 428 17.54 2.86 18.04
CA ASN A 428 17.10 1.80 18.97
C ASN A 428 15.79 1.12 18.56
N TYR A 429 15.26 1.39 17.36
CA TYR A 429 13.97 0.90 16.91
C TYR A 429 14.11 -0.23 15.88
N HIS A 430 13.10 -1.10 15.84
CA HIS A 430 12.94 -2.14 14.83
C HIS A 430 11.54 -2.06 14.24
N MET A 431 11.45 -1.73 12.96
CA MET A 431 10.19 -1.58 12.23
C MET A 431 9.95 -2.80 11.33
N THR A 432 8.74 -3.32 11.33
CA THR A 432 8.32 -4.51 10.56
C THR A 432 6.96 -4.28 9.90
N ALA A 433 6.53 -5.22 9.05
CA ALA A 433 5.20 -5.22 8.46
C ALA A 433 4.08 -5.71 9.41
N ALA A 434 4.39 -5.99 10.70
CA ALA A 434 3.38 -6.46 11.64
C ALA A 434 2.27 -5.42 11.85
N TYR A 435 1.01 -5.86 11.75
CA TYR A 435 -0.15 -4.98 11.89
C TYR A 435 -0.23 -4.36 13.30
N VAL A 436 -0.55 -3.07 13.37
CA VAL A 436 -0.61 -2.23 14.60
C VAL A 436 0.75 -2.01 15.28
N THR A 437 1.56 -3.05 15.50
CA THR A 437 2.75 -2.99 16.36
C THR A 437 4.07 -2.90 15.59
N GLY A 438 4.10 -3.27 14.30
CA GLY A 438 5.31 -3.25 13.49
C GLY A 438 5.77 -1.86 13.08
N GLY A 439 4.87 -0.88 13.12
CA GLY A 439 5.19 0.53 12.92
C GLY A 439 5.37 0.98 11.47
N ALA A 440 5.43 0.08 10.48
CA ALA A 440 5.49 0.46 9.07
C ALA A 440 4.12 0.79 8.47
N PHE A 441 3.05 0.17 8.95
CA PHE A 441 1.71 0.26 8.38
C PHE A 441 0.71 0.93 9.33
N SER A 442 -0.23 1.65 8.74
CA SER A 442 -1.37 2.27 9.40
C SER A 442 -2.49 1.25 9.68
N LEU A 443 -3.57 1.71 10.31
CA LEU A 443 -4.60 0.83 10.85
C LEU A 443 -5.54 0.20 9.82
N ASP A 444 -5.46 0.59 8.54
CA ASP A 444 -6.14 -0.10 7.45
C ASP A 444 -5.40 -1.35 6.96
N GLY A 445 -4.14 -1.56 7.38
CA GLY A 445 -3.33 -2.70 7.00
C GLY A 445 -2.81 -2.66 5.56
N VAL A 446 -3.01 -1.56 4.84
CA VAL A 446 -2.61 -1.37 3.44
C VAL A 446 -1.61 -0.22 3.33
N HIS A 447 -1.95 0.93 3.90
CA HIS A 447 -1.18 2.16 3.72
C HIS A 447 -0.10 2.33 4.79
N PRO A 448 1.03 2.98 4.45
CA PRO A 448 2.08 3.27 5.42
C PRO A 448 1.59 4.11 6.61
N SER A 449 2.21 3.88 7.77
CA SER A 449 2.14 4.83 8.88
C SER A 449 2.96 6.10 8.55
N PRO A 450 2.93 7.17 9.36
CA PRO A 450 3.81 8.33 9.16
C PRO A 450 5.29 7.92 9.11
N ARG A 451 5.70 6.97 9.95
CA ARG A 451 7.04 6.41 9.92
C ARG A 451 7.32 5.58 8.67
N GLY A 452 6.34 4.80 8.22
CA GLY A 452 6.42 4.07 6.95
C GLY A 452 6.61 5.01 5.77
N TYR A 453 5.89 6.14 5.74
CA TYR A 453 6.07 7.17 4.72
C TYR A 453 7.44 7.83 4.78
N ALA A 454 7.97 8.13 5.97
CA ALA A 454 9.33 8.63 6.14
C ALA A 454 10.38 7.63 5.61
N TYR A 455 10.15 6.33 5.82
CA TYR A 455 11.01 5.29 5.25
C TYR A 455 10.94 5.25 3.73
N ILE A 456 9.75 5.33 3.13
CA ILE A 456 9.60 5.45 1.68
C ILE A 456 10.31 6.69 1.15
N ALA A 457 10.18 7.86 1.82
CA ALA A 457 10.89 9.06 1.43
C ALA A 457 12.42 8.87 1.43
N ASN A 458 12.95 8.16 2.43
CA ASN A 458 14.38 7.80 2.47
C ASN A 458 14.80 6.88 1.32
N LEU A 459 13.96 5.93 0.91
CA LEU A 459 14.24 5.09 -0.27
C LEU A 459 14.33 5.94 -1.55
N PHE A 460 13.44 6.93 -1.70
CA PHE A 460 13.47 7.86 -2.83
C PHE A 460 14.71 8.76 -2.80
N VAL A 461 15.05 9.33 -1.65
CA VAL A 461 16.30 10.10 -1.45
C VAL A 461 17.52 9.27 -1.88
N ASN A 462 17.59 8.01 -1.44
CA ASN A 462 18.73 7.13 -1.76
C ASN A 462 18.83 6.86 -3.27
N ALA A 463 17.71 6.59 -3.94
CA ALA A 463 17.69 6.38 -5.38
C ALA A 463 18.09 7.64 -6.16
N ILE A 464 17.65 8.83 -5.72
CA ILE A 464 18.00 10.12 -6.31
C ILE A 464 19.50 10.38 -6.18
N ASN A 465 20.05 10.22 -4.97
CA ASN A 465 21.48 10.39 -4.70
C ASN A 465 22.31 9.44 -5.57
N ALA A 466 21.93 8.16 -5.62
CA ALA A 466 22.64 7.15 -6.41
C ALA A 466 22.61 7.44 -7.92
N LYS A 467 21.47 7.91 -8.46
CA LYS A 467 21.32 8.15 -9.91
C LYS A 467 21.97 9.45 -10.36
N TYR A 468 21.82 10.51 -9.57
CA TYR A 468 22.13 11.87 -10.01
C TYR A 468 23.40 12.45 -9.37
N GLY A 469 24.02 11.75 -8.43
CA GLY A 469 25.16 12.25 -7.66
C GLY A 469 24.75 13.38 -6.70
N ALA A 470 23.48 13.41 -6.29
CA ALA A 470 22.99 14.35 -5.29
C ALA A 470 23.44 13.92 -3.88
N THR A 471 23.43 14.87 -2.95
CA THR A 471 23.83 14.68 -1.55
C THR A 471 22.67 15.01 -0.59
N LEU A 472 21.45 14.66 -0.99
CA LEU A 472 20.24 14.87 -0.18
C LEU A 472 20.32 14.09 1.13
N ARG A 473 19.84 14.70 2.22
CA ARG A 473 19.81 14.08 3.55
C ARG A 473 18.57 13.19 3.69
N ASN A 474 18.74 12.05 4.36
CA ASN A 474 17.61 11.26 4.84
C ASN A 474 16.97 11.93 6.05
N VAL A 475 15.69 11.66 6.29
CA VAL A 475 15.02 12.02 7.54
C VAL A 475 15.26 10.96 8.61
N ASP A 476 15.29 11.39 9.88
CA ASP A 476 15.30 10.49 11.03
C ASP A 476 13.91 9.87 11.23
N LEU A 477 13.83 8.55 11.04
CA LEU A 477 12.59 7.78 11.18
C LEU A 477 12.04 7.78 12.63
N ALA A 478 12.89 8.02 13.63
CA ALA A 478 12.47 8.09 15.02
C ALA A 478 11.57 9.30 15.32
N GLN A 479 11.65 10.36 14.51
CA GLN A 479 10.83 11.57 14.67
C GLN A 479 9.39 11.38 14.19
N TYR A 480 9.10 10.29 13.49
CA TYR A 480 7.78 10.01 12.95
C TYR A 480 7.07 8.99 13.83
N GLN A 481 5.81 9.29 14.19
CA GLN A 481 4.96 8.39 14.94
C GLN A 481 4.49 7.18 14.11
N ILE A 482 4.11 6.10 14.78
CA ILE A 482 3.61 4.89 14.12
C ILE A 482 2.10 4.87 13.92
N GLN A 483 1.37 5.73 14.64
CA GLN A 483 -0.08 5.81 14.62
C GLN A 483 -0.50 7.24 14.95
N TYR A 484 -1.65 7.67 14.45
CA TYR A 484 -2.26 8.92 14.85
C TYR A 484 -3.20 8.73 16.05
N PRO A 485 -3.20 9.65 17.02
CA PRO A 485 -4.16 9.63 18.13
C PRO A 485 -5.59 9.93 17.66
N ALA A 486 -6.56 9.72 18.55
CA ALA A 486 -7.97 10.03 18.29
C ALA A 486 -8.17 11.51 17.92
N THR A 487 -7.47 12.41 18.61
CA THR A 487 -7.51 13.86 18.37
C THR A 487 -6.14 14.32 17.91
N ILE A 488 -6.08 15.01 16.76
CA ILE A 488 -4.89 15.67 16.24
C ILE A 488 -5.18 17.17 16.28
N GLN A 489 -4.31 17.93 16.94
CA GLN A 489 -4.45 19.39 17.04
C GLN A 489 -4.23 20.08 15.69
#